data_AF-A0A2V9HPZ6-F1
#
_entry.id   AF-A0A2V9HPZ6-F1
#
_cell.length_a   1.000
_cell.length_b   1.000
_cell.length_c   1.000
_cell.angle_alpha   90.00
_cell.angle_beta   90.00
_cell.angle_gamma   90.00
#
_symmetry.space_group_name_H-M   'P 1'
#
loop_
_entity.id
_entity.type
_entity.pdbx_description
1 polymer ?
#
loop_
_entity_poly.entity_id
_entity_poly.type
_entity_poly.pdbx_seq_one_letter_code
_entity_poly.pdbx_strand_id
1 'polypeptide(L)'
;MRRSGPLAVLTPFLKKLPTDHKFVIEIRSKTWLDARFADVLREYNVALALTDTSFVPRPWEMKEKFGLITADFAYVRWLGDRKKIGKQTTTWDKTIIDREIDLKNWVELFRRLVTDKDVREILAFMNNHYSDHAPAGVKLFLDLWNKKK
;
A
#
# COMPACT_ATOMS: atom_id res chain seq x y z
N MET A 1 -4.53 27.53 -13.60
CA MET A 1 -5.65 26.59 -13.38
C MET A 1 -5.88 26.46 -11.87
N ARG A 2 -7.03 26.88 -11.33
CA ARG A 2 -7.33 26.71 -9.90
C ARG A 2 -7.44 25.22 -9.59
N ARG A 3 -6.60 24.70 -8.69
CA ARG A 3 -6.77 23.34 -8.16
C ARG A 3 -8.10 23.34 -7.39
N SER A 4 -9.09 22.56 -7.82
CA SER A 4 -10.35 22.34 -7.10
C SER A 4 -10.31 20.98 -6.41
N GLY A 5 -11.08 20.84 -5.33
CA GLY A 5 -11.18 19.59 -4.58
C GLY A 5 -9.96 19.29 -3.68
N PRO A 6 -9.81 18.03 -3.26
CA PRO A 6 -8.70 17.49 -2.45
C PRO A 6 -7.31 18.12 -2.57
N LEU A 7 -6.83 18.30 -3.81
CA LEU A 7 -5.47 18.75 -4.09
C LEU A 7 -5.24 20.22 -3.74
N ALA A 8 -6.30 21.03 -3.66
CA ALA A 8 -6.21 22.44 -3.29
C ALA A 8 -5.66 22.63 -1.87
N VAL A 9 -5.97 21.68 -0.98
CA VAL A 9 -5.49 21.68 0.42
C VAL A 9 -4.20 20.87 0.54
N LEU A 10 -4.10 19.74 -0.17
CA LEU A 10 -2.96 18.85 -0.03
C LEU A 10 -1.66 19.48 -0.54
N THR A 11 -1.64 20.10 -1.72
CA THR A 11 -0.38 20.62 -2.29
C THR A 11 0.29 21.69 -1.41
N PRO A 12 -0.43 22.71 -0.91
CA PRO A 12 0.18 23.68 0.00
C PRO A 12 0.73 23.07 1.29
N PHE A 13 0.14 21.95 1.74
CA PHE A 13 0.65 21.20 2.88
C PHE A 13 1.96 20.47 2.53
N LEU A 14 2.02 19.76 1.41
CA LEU A 14 3.22 19.03 0.99
C LEU A 14 4.41 19.95 0.75
N LYS A 15 4.17 21.14 0.20
CA LYS A 15 5.21 22.17 0.00
C LYS A 15 5.89 22.62 1.31
N LYS A 16 5.23 22.43 2.46
CA LYS A 16 5.77 22.82 3.77
C LYS A 16 6.48 21.67 4.49
N LEU A 17 6.45 20.46 3.94
CA LEU A 17 7.14 19.32 4.55
C LEU A 17 8.65 19.51 4.47
N PRO A 18 9.39 19.15 5.53
CA PRO A 18 10.84 19.21 5.51
C PRO A 18 11.39 18.14 4.56
N THR A 19 12.51 18.41 3.90
CA THR A 19 13.06 17.53 2.85
C THR A 19 13.98 16.42 3.37
N ASP A 20 14.29 16.43 4.67
CA ASP A 20 15.17 15.49 5.37
C ASP A 20 14.43 14.30 6.00
N HIS A 21 13.10 14.21 5.78
CA HIS A 21 12.26 13.13 6.29
C HIS A 21 11.53 12.41 5.16
N LYS A 22 11.24 11.12 5.36
CA LYS A 22 10.41 10.32 4.45
C LYS A 22 8.94 10.48 4.83
N PHE A 23 8.12 10.98 3.90
CA PHE A 23 6.68 11.14 4.11
C PHE A 23 5.88 10.14 3.28
N VAL A 24 4.76 9.71 3.84
CA VAL A 24 3.83 8.77 3.22
C VAL A 24 2.42 9.30 3.35
N ILE A 25 1.63 9.20 2.27
CA ILE A 25 0.19 9.44 2.32
C ILE A 25 -0.56 8.13 2.14
N GLU A 26 -1.30 7.75 3.17
CA GLU A 26 -2.37 6.76 3.08
C GLU A 26 -3.70 7.47 2.85
N ILE A 27 -4.38 7.12 1.77
CA ILE A 27 -5.75 7.56 1.53
C ILE A 27 -6.75 6.43 1.80
N ARG A 28 -7.96 6.80 2.20
CA ARG A 28 -9.07 5.87 2.46
C ARG A 28 -10.32 6.18 1.63
N SER A 29 -10.13 6.91 0.53
CA SER A 29 -11.20 7.23 -0.41
C SER A 29 -10.71 7.01 -1.83
N LYS A 30 -11.32 6.03 -2.53
CA LYS A 30 -10.97 5.70 -3.92
C LYS A 30 -11.10 6.87 -4.91
N THR A 31 -11.90 7.89 -4.58
CA THR A 31 -12.12 9.07 -5.43
C THR A 31 -10.88 9.95 -5.57
N TRP A 32 -9.87 9.78 -4.71
CA TRP A 32 -8.60 10.52 -4.79
C TRP A 32 -7.56 9.82 -5.68
N LEU A 33 -7.73 8.55 -6.03
CA LEU A 33 -6.73 7.75 -6.74
C LEU A 33 -6.78 8.00 -8.25
N ASP A 34 -6.20 9.11 -8.67
CA ASP A 34 -5.96 9.42 -10.07
C ASP A 34 -4.49 9.81 -10.33
N ALA A 35 -4.14 9.93 -11.61
CA ALA A 35 -2.80 10.32 -12.04
C ALA A 35 -2.37 11.68 -11.46
N ARG A 36 -3.29 12.66 -11.36
CA ARG A 36 -2.99 14.00 -10.86
C ARG A 36 -2.59 13.97 -9.39
N PHE A 37 -3.26 13.16 -8.58
CA PHE A 37 -2.87 12.93 -7.20
C PHE A 37 -1.48 12.29 -7.11
N ALA A 38 -1.23 11.23 -7.87
CA ALA A 38 0.08 10.57 -7.88
C ALA A 38 1.21 11.50 -8.34
N ASP A 39 0.96 12.36 -9.33
CA ASP A 39 1.94 13.34 -9.83
C ASP A 39 2.27 14.41 -8.80
N VAL A 40 1.28 14.88 -8.04
CA VAL A 40 1.53 15.78 -6.90
C VAL A 40 2.41 15.08 -5.86
N LEU A 41 2.19 13.80 -5.57
CA LEU A 41 3.05 13.10 -4.62
C LEU A 41 4.49 12.96 -5.13
N ARG A 42 4.67 12.66 -6.43
CA ARG A 42 5.99 12.63 -7.10
C ARG A 42 6.74 13.95 -7.00
N GLU A 43 6.04 15.06 -7.24
CA GLU A 43 6.62 16.41 -7.20
C GLU A 43 7.32 16.70 -5.87
N TYR A 44 6.80 16.14 -4.77
CA TYR A 44 7.32 16.36 -3.41
C TYR A 44 8.05 15.15 -2.81
N ASN A 45 8.37 14.12 -3.60
CA ASN A 45 8.99 12.86 -3.14
C ASN A 45 8.24 12.21 -1.96
N VAL A 46 6.91 12.18 -2.03
CA VAL A 46 6.05 11.62 -0.99
C VAL A 46 5.51 10.26 -1.45
N ALA A 47 5.69 9.20 -0.66
CA ALA A 47 5.24 7.88 -1.06
C ALA A 47 3.72 7.74 -0.94
N LEU A 48 3.08 7.19 -1.97
CA LEU A 48 1.73 6.67 -1.89
C LEU A 48 1.76 5.37 -1.06
N ALA A 49 0.95 5.29 -0.01
CA ALA A 49 0.80 4.03 0.71
C ALA A 49 0.06 3.00 -0.16
N LEU A 50 0.77 1.96 -0.57
CA LEU A 50 0.20 0.80 -1.25
C LEU A 50 -0.48 -0.08 -0.20
N THR A 51 -1.81 -0.09 -0.21
CA THR A 51 -2.59 -0.73 0.86
C THR A 51 -3.36 -1.96 0.38
N ASP A 52 -3.50 -2.96 1.24
CA ASP A 52 -4.51 -4.01 1.10
C ASP A 52 -5.61 -3.80 2.14
N THR A 53 -6.72 -3.21 1.71
CA THR A 53 -7.83 -2.81 2.57
C THR A 53 -9.14 -2.75 1.78
N SER A 54 -10.28 -2.59 2.48
CA SER A 54 -11.60 -2.45 1.86
C SER A 54 -11.95 -1.02 1.41
N PHE A 55 -11.13 -0.02 1.74
CA PHE A 55 -11.39 1.39 1.42
C PHE A 55 -11.00 1.80 -0.01
N VAL A 56 -9.96 1.19 -0.56
CA VAL A 56 -9.37 1.53 -1.85
C VAL A 56 -9.00 0.26 -2.63
N PRO A 57 -8.95 0.29 -3.97
CA PRO A 57 -8.48 -0.84 -4.76
C PRO A 57 -7.05 -1.23 -4.38
N ARG A 58 -6.72 -2.50 -4.56
CA ARG A 58 -5.38 -3.04 -4.34
C ARG A 58 -4.42 -2.53 -5.41
N PRO A 59 -3.10 -2.45 -5.15
CA PRO A 59 -2.17 -1.84 -6.09
C PRO A 59 -2.16 -2.47 -7.49
N TRP A 60 -2.28 -3.80 -7.60
CA TRP A 60 -2.33 -4.48 -8.90
C TRP A 60 -3.60 -4.19 -9.72
N GLU A 61 -4.65 -3.67 -9.09
CA GLU A 61 -5.89 -3.22 -9.74
C GLU A 61 -5.78 -1.76 -10.23
N MET A 62 -4.74 -1.04 -9.80
CA MET A 62 -4.52 0.38 -10.11
C MET A 62 -3.42 0.62 -11.14
N LYS A 63 -2.54 -0.35 -11.39
CA LYS A 63 -1.34 -0.20 -12.24
C LYS A 63 -1.60 0.39 -13.64
N GLU A 64 -2.76 0.12 -14.22
CA GLU A 64 -3.13 0.62 -15.55
C GLU A 64 -3.64 2.07 -15.53
N LYS A 65 -3.90 2.64 -14.35
CA LYS A 65 -4.48 3.99 -14.19
C LYS A 65 -3.41 5.06 -14.00
N PHE A 66 -2.33 4.75 -13.28
CA PHE A 66 -1.20 5.62 -13.01
C PHE A 66 -0.04 4.81 -12.41
N GLY A 67 1.19 5.35 -12.48
CA GLY A 67 2.34 4.71 -11.84
C GLY A 67 2.18 4.64 -10.32
N LEU A 68 2.56 3.52 -9.71
CA LEU A 68 2.40 3.34 -8.26
C LEU A 68 3.56 3.96 -7.46
N ILE A 69 4.70 4.19 -8.10
CA ILE A 69 5.88 4.81 -7.48
C ILE A 69 5.72 6.32 -7.52
N THR A 70 5.77 6.93 -6.33
CA THR A 70 5.66 8.39 -6.17
C THR A 70 6.78 8.99 -5.32
N ALA A 71 7.73 8.19 -4.86
CA ALA A 71 8.91 8.62 -4.15
C ALA A 71 10.07 7.68 -4.47
N ASP A 72 11.27 8.04 -4.03
CA ASP A 72 12.47 7.20 -4.14
C ASP A 72 12.46 5.95 -3.23
N PHE A 73 11.32 5.66 -2.63
CA PHE A 73 11.04 4.46 -1.84
C PHE A 73 9.57 4.04 -2.01
N ALA A 74 9.27 2.77 -1.75
CA ALA A 74 7.92 2.25 -1.73
C ALA A 74 7.47 1.99 -0.28
N TYR A 75 6.18 2.20 -0.02
CA TYR A 75 5.59 1.96 1.29
C TYR A 75 4.34 1.09 1.18
N VAL A 76 4.32 -0.03 1.90
CA VAL A 76 3.28 -1.06 1.84
C VAL A 76 2.61 -1.25 3.20
N ARG A 77 1.27 -1.26 3.22
CA ARG A 77 0.49 -1.61 4.41
C ARG A 77 -0.58 -2.66 4.11
N TRP A 78 -0.37 -3.86 4.62
CA TRP A 78 -1.40 -4.89 4.66
C TRP A 78 -2.31 -4.64 5.87
N LEU A 79 -3.52 -4.11 5.63
CA LEU A 79 -4.43 -3.70 6.70
C LEU A 79 -5.52 -4.75 6.97
N GLY A 80 -5.99 -5.43 5.92
CA GLY A 80 -7.12 -6.35 6.01
C GLY A 80 -8.46 -5.63 6.09
N ASP A 81 -9.51 -6.41 6.34
CA ASP A 81 -10.88 -5.90 6.44
C ASP A 81 -11.42 -6.01 7.86
N ARG A 82 -11.39 -4.88 8.59
CA ARG A 82 -11.94 -4.79 9.95
C ARG A 82 -13.43 -5.12 10.03
N LYS A 83 -14.21 -4.91 8.97
CA LYS A 83 -15.68 -5.09 9.01
C LYS A 83 -16.11 -6.54 8.84
N LYS A 84 -15.27 -7.39 8.21
CA LYS A 84 -15.58 -8.82 8.02
C LYS A 84 -15.24 -9.66 9.25
N ILE A 85 -14.18 -9.34 9.98
CA ILE A 85 -13.75 -10.09 11.17
C ILE A 85 -14.76 -9.96 12.33
N GLY A 86 -15.41 -8.81 12.48
CA GLY A 86 -16.42 -8.61 13.54
C GLY A 86 -17.73 -9.38 13.38
N LYS A 87 -17.95 -10.08 12.25
CA LYS A 87 -19.19 -10.86 11.99
C LYS A 87 -18.97 -12.36 11.94
N GLN A 88 -17.73 -12.86 12.06
CA GLN A 88 -17.42 -14.28 11.94
C GLN A 88 -16.63 -14.76 13.17
N THR A 89 -17.36 -15.33 14.13
CA THR A 89 -16.95 -16.33 15.13
C THR A 89 -16.19 -15.91 16.39
N THR A 90 -16.50 -16.63 17.48
CA THR A 90 -16.03 -16.46 18.88
C THR A 90 -14.86 -17.37 19.26
N THR A 91 -14.22 -18.06 18.30
CA THR A 91 -13.10 -18.97 18.56
C THR A 91 -11.91 -18.65 17.65
N TRP A 92 -10.75 -18.40 18.26
CA TRP A 92 -9.54 -17.85 17.63
C TRP A 92 -8.46 -18.90 17.31
N ASP A 93 -8.85 -20.13 16.96
CA ASP A 93 -7.90 -21.26 16.88
C ASP A 93 -7.45 -21.66 15.46
N LYS A 94 -7.89 -20.96 14.40
CA LYS A 94 -7.44 -21.22 13.01
C LYS A 94 -7.42 -19.93 12.18
N THR A 95 -6.50 -19.83 11.22
CA THR A 95 -6.46 -18.74 10.21
C THR A 95 -7.81 -18.67 9.49
N ILE A 96 -8.58 -17.58 9.68
CA ILE A 96 -9.96 -17.48 9.18
C ILE A 96 -9.97 -16.99 7.72
N ILE A 97 -8.92 -16.28 7.29
CA ILE A 97 -8.79 -15.73 5.93
C ILE A 97 -7.56 -16.28 5.23
N ASP A 98 -7.77 -17.10 4.19
CA ASP A 98 -6.69 -17.51 3.29
C ASP A 98 -6.21 -16.31 2.46
N ARG A 99 -4.96 -15.91 2.69
CA ARG A 99 -4.28 -14.80 2.03
C ARG A 99 -3.25 -15.25 1.01
N GLU A 100 -3.13 -16.53 0.69
CA GLU A 100 -2.04 -17.03 -0.16
C GLU A 100 -2.08 -16.40 -1.57
N ILE A 101 -3.26 -16.30 -2.19
CA ILE A 101 -3.43 -15.68 -3.51
C ILE A 101 -3.07 -14.18 -3.45
N ASP A 102 -3.57 -13.47 -2.44
CA ASP A 102 -3.27 -12.05 -2.25
C ASP A 102 -1.76 -11.84 -2.06
N LEU A 103 -1.11 -12.66 -1.23
CA LEU A 103 0.32 -12.59 -0.96
C LEU A 103 1.17 -12.97 -2.18
N LYS A 104 0.72 -13.90 -3.04
CA LYS A 104 1.36 -14.16 -4.34
C LYS A 104 1.33 -12.94 -5.25
N ASN A 105 0.20 -12.23 -5.32
CA ASN A 105 0.11 -10.97 -6.07
C ASN A 105 1.05 -9.89 -5.49
N TRP A 106 1.14 -9.81 -4.15
CA TRP A 106 2.10 -8.95 -3.49
C TRP A 106 3.55 -9.32 -3.79
N VAL A 107 3.91 -10.60 -3.82
CA VAL A 107 5.25 -11.05 -4.21
C VAL A 107 5.58 -10.61 -5.65
N GLU A 108 4.67 -10.78 -6.60
CA GLU A 108 4.90 -10.31 -7.98
C GLU A 108 5.02 -8.79 -8.06
N LEU A 109 4.27 -8.04 -7.25
CA LEU A 109 4.43 -6.60 -7.15
C LEU A 109 5.80 -6.23 -6.56
N PHE A 110 6.20 -6.83 -5.44
CA PHE A 110 7.51 -6.57 -4.83
C PHE A 110 8.65 -6.91 -5.78
N ARG A 111 8.54 -7.98 -6.58
CA ARG A 111 9.53 -8.32 -7.61
C ARG A 111 9.71 -7.21 -8.64
N ARG A 112 8.64 -6.49 -8.98
CA ARG A 112 8.72 -5.30 -9.85
C ARG A 112 9.34 -4.11 -9.10
N LEU A 113 8.92 -3.87 -7.87
CA LEU A 113 9.44 -2.78 -7.04
C LEU A 113 10.96 -2.89 -6.83
N VAL A 114 11.49 -4.09 -6.56
CA VAL A 114 12.95 -4.28 -6.35
C VAL A 114 13.77 -4.13 -7.63
N THR A 115 13.15 -4.30 -8.80
CA THR A 115 13.81 -4.09 -10.10
C THR A 115 13.65 -2.67 -10.62
N ASP A 116 12.82 -1.85 -9.94
CA ASP A 116 12.60 -0.46 -10.31
C ASP A 116 13.78 0.39 -9.81
N LYS A 117 14.40 1.12 -10.74
CA LYS A 117 15.61 1.92 -10.49
C LYS A 117 15.33 3.13 -9.61
N ASP A 118 14.07 3.58 -9.58
CA ASP A 118 13.66 4.73 -8.79
C ASP A 118 13.39 4.33 -7.33
N VAL A 119 13.22 3.03 -7.03
CA VAL A 119 12.92 2.53 -5.69
C VAL A 119 14.19 2.08 -4.99
N ARG A 120 14.64 2.85 -3.99
CA ARG A 120 15.84 2.55 -3.20
C ARG A 120 15.58 1.65 -2.00
N GLU A 121 14.35 1.67 -1.50
CA GLU A 121 13.94 0.93 -0.31
C GLU A 121 12.45 0.59 -0.40
N ILE A 122 12.07 -0.55 0.18
CA ILE A 122 10.67 -0.94 0.37
C ILE A 122 10.42 -1.10 1.87
N LEU A 123 9.52 -0.29 2.40
CA LEU A 123 9.08 -0.35 3.79
C LEU A 123 7.70 -1.01 3.85
N ALA A 124 7.62 -2.24 4.38
CA ALA A 124 6.41 -3.06 4.35
C ALA A 124 5.96 -3.45 5.76
N PHE A 125 4.69 -3.19 6.07
CA PHE A 125 4.11 -3.44 7.40
C PHE A 125 2.81 -4.23 7.30
N MET A 126 2.71 -5.31 8.08
CA MET A 126 1.50 -6.13 8.19
C MET A 126 0.76 -5.83 9.49
N ASN A 127 -0.53 -5.54 9.39
CA ASN A 127 -1.43 -5.41 10.54
C ASN A 127 -2.01 -6.78 10.90
N ASN A 128 -2.24 -7.05 12.18
CA ASN A 128 -2.83 -8.31 12.65
C ASN A 128 -4.18 -8.63 11.95
N HIS A 129 -4.98 -7.60 11.67
CA HIS A 129 -6.27 -7.75 10.98
C HIS A 129 -6.16 -8.21 9.51
N TYR A 130 -4.96 -8.31 8.95
CA TYR A 130 -4.77 -8.80 7.59
C TYR A 130 -4.83 -10.33 7.51
N SER A 131 -4.18 -11.02 8.45
CA SER A 131 -4.01 -12.48 8.45
C SER A 131 -4.32 -13.12 9.81
N ASP A 132 -5.07 -12.42 10.67
CA ASP A 132 -5.37 -12.74 12.09
C ASP A 132 -4.15 -12.82 13.03
N HIS A 133 -2.95 -13.00 12.46
CA HIS A 133 -1.66 -13.01 13.14
C HIS A 133 -0.57 -12.48 12.18
N ALA A 134 -0.13 -11.22 12.38
CA ALA A 134 0.79 -10.55 11.46
C ALA A 134 2.16 -11.27 11.30
N PRO A 135 2.81 -11.79 12.36
CA PRO A 135 4.09 -12.50 12.19
C PRO A 135 3.97 -13.74 11.29
N ALA A 136 2.89 -14.52 11.41
CA ALA A 136 2.67 -15.68 10.54
C ALA A 136 2.40 -15.25 9.09
N GLY A 137 1.66 -14.17 8.88
CA GLY A 137 1.43 -13.63 7.53
C GLY A 137 2.71 -13.10 6.88
N VAL A 138 3.58 -12.43 7.64
CA VAL A 138 4.92 -12.03 7.18
C VAL A 138 5.76 -13.26 6.84
N LYS A 139 5.74 -14.30 7.68
CA LYS A 139 6.44 -15.57 7.37
C LYS A 139 5.95 -16.17 6.06
N LEU A 140 4.63 -16.26 5.84
CA LEU A 140 4.07 -16.79 4.60
C LEU A 140 4.49 -15.96 3.38
N PHE A 141 4.50 -14.63 3.49
CA PHE A 141 5.00 -13.76 2.43
C PHE A 141 6.48 -14.07 2.10
N LEU A 142 7.33 -14.20 3.11
CA LEU A 142 8.75 -14.53 2.93
C LEU A 142 8.96 -15.91 2.32
N ASP A 143 8.17 -16.92 2.75
CA ASP A 143 8.22 -18.26 2.17
C ASP A 143 7.84 -18.22 0.68
N LEU A 144 6.81 -17.46 0.30
CA LEU A 144 6.40 -17.26 -1.09
C LEU A 144 7.45 -16.48 -1.91
N TRP A 145 8.09 -15.47 -1.30
CA TRP A 145 9.15 -14.69 -1.92
C TRP A 145 10.35 -15.57 -2.29
N ASN A 146 10.76 -16.45 -1.36
CA ASN A 146 11.95 -17.30 -1.47
C ASN A 146 11.75 -18.56 -2.32
N LYS A 147 10.51 -18.90 -2.70
CA LYS A 147 10.27 -19.99 -3.65
C LYS A 147 10.92 -19.65 -5.00
N LYS A 148 11.92 -20.43 -5.38
CA LYS A 148 12.53 -20.39 -6.72
C LYS A 148 11.42 -20.66 -7.75
N LYS A 149 11.38 -19.85 -8.81
CA LYS A 149 10.60 -20.16 -10.02
C LYS A 149 11.19 -21.40 -10.68
#